data_AF-A0A7S2N6Q4-F1
#
_entry.id   AF-A0A7S2N6Q4-F1
#
_cell.length_a   1.000
_cell.length_b   1.000
_cell.length_c   1.000
_cell.angle_alpha   90.00
_cell.angle_beta   90.00
_cell.angle_gamma   90.00
#
_symmetry.space_group_name_H-M   'P 1'
#
loop_
_entity.id
_entity.type
_entity.pdbx_description
1 polymer ?
#
loop_
_entity_poly.entity_id
_entity_poly.type
_entity_poly.pdbx_seq_one_letter_code
_entity_poly.pdbx_strand_id
1 'polypeptide(L)'
;HGTGGGTKAEVQSVTDKSSEKSAYPEPRARDNWDQAYANATLRKRSARGEIDEKVPPLRRRAIAVAGSRHFDLVVLACVLLNTLLIASQVEYEAATRDSNDIFMHLEFGFVAFFTIEQIIRFIAFRWVLYSDRDRYWNMFDSFIVFFSWVEITIKLSWTEGQNPSAAVGKLLKLPRVARMLRVCRTARFLSSLRVMVVLIMRSLKSLFWVMAVLFSILFVVSLVLTQGVTDYIVATPAKSGTSVEEQEIIDCFGSLFRTMFSLGQAMTGGRDWGEYTHLLEPVGWDAEATIAVFIFFTSFSVVNIVTGVFVDGAIEMSKSDRLTMVEKKARQSVETAGQLLELLIEI
;
A
#
# COMPACT_ATOMS: atom_id res chain seq x y z
N HIS A 1 -32.11 -0.79 72.66
CA HIS A 1 -30.72 -1.17 72.36
C HIS A 1 -30.73 -2.02 71.10
N GLY A 2 -29.94 -1.63 70.07
CA GLY A 2 -29.63 -2.44 68.89
C GLY A 2 -30.68 -2.45 67.77
N THR A 3 -30.40 -1.76 66.65
CA THR A 3 -30.04 -2.36 65.35
C THR A 3 -29.98 -1.26 64.29
N GLY A 4 -28.77 -0.81 63.95
CA GLY A 4 -28.50 0.16 62.88
C GLY A 4 -27.04 0.07 62.49
N GLY A 5 -26.69 -0.92 61.65
CA GLY A 5 -25.29 -1.16 61.25
C GLY A 5 -25.09 -1.94 59.95
N GLY A 6 -26.14 -2.30 59.21
CA GLY A 6 -26.03 -3.17 58.03
C GLY A 6 -25.72 -2.45 56.71
N THR A 7 -26.13 -1.19 56.55
CA THR A 7 -26.24 -0.60 55.19
C THR A 7 -25.00 0.13 54.69
N LYS A 8 -24.01 0.44 55.55
CA LYS A 8 -22.78 1.13 55.13
C LYS A 8 -21.66 0.19 54.64
N ALA A 9 -21.63 -1.05 55.11
CA ALA A 9 -20.58 -2.00 54.71
C ALA A 9 -20.82 -2.56 53.29
N GLU A 10 -22.08 -2.68 52.87
CA GLU A 10 -22.42 -3.27 51.57
C GLU A 10 -22.17 -2.29 50.40
N VAL A 11 -22.40 -0.98 50.62
CA VAL A 11 -22.12 0.07 49.63
C VAL A 11 -20.62 0.26 49.40
N GLN A 12 -19.79 0.06 50.43
CA GLN A 12 -18.34 0.23 50.33
C GLN A 12 -17.66 -0.97 49.62
N SER A 13 -18.23 -2.16 49.72
CA SER A 13 -17.74 -3.37 49.02
C SER A 13 -18.05 -3.36 47.51
N VAL A 14 -19.08 -2.62 47.09
CA VAL A 14 -19.44 -2.46 45.66
C VAL A 14 -18.58 -1.36 45.01
N THR A 15 -18.19 -0.33 45.76
CA THR A 15 -17.24 0.68 45.27
C THR A 15 -15.82 0.13 45.12
N ASP A 16 -15.35 -0.74 46.02
CA ASP A 16 -13.99 -1.33 45.90
C ASP A 16 -13.87 -2.39 44.80
N LYS A 17 -14.95 -3.10 44.43
CA LYS A 17 -14.93 -4.02 43.29
C LYS A 17 -15.02 -3.33 41.92
N SER A 18 -15.33 -2.03 41.89
CA SER A 18 -15.38 -1.24 40.66
C SER A 18 -14.03 -0.62 40.28
N SER A 19 -13.03 -0.64 41.17
CA SER A 19 -11.70 -0.06 40.93
C SER A 19 -10.68 -1.04 40.32
N GLU A 20 -11.00 -2.35 40.22
CA GLU A 20 -10.00 -3.38 39.91
C GLU A 20 -10.20 -4.14 38.59
N LYS A 21 -10.90 -3.57 37.61
CA LYS A 21 -10.91 -4.09 36.22
C LYS A 21 -10.88 -2.98 35.16
N SER A 22 -9.80 -2.22 35.13
CA SER A 22 -9.38 -1.46 33.95
C SER A 22 -8.09 -2.04 33.40
N ALA A 23 -8.17 -3.24 32.81
CA ALA A 23 -7.09 -3.87 32.06
C ALA A 23 -7.59 -4.23 30.65
N TYR A 24 -8.10 -3.25 29.92
CA TYR A 24 -8.24 -3.34 28.47
C TYR A 24 -6.98 -2.74 27.83
N PRO A 25 -6.33 -3.42 26.87
CA PRO A 25 -5.16 -2.87 26.22
C PRO A 25 -5.61 -1.80 25.21
N GLU A 26 -5.57 -0.53 25.60
CA GLU A 26 -5.61 0.58 24.63
C GLU A 26 -4.28 1.35 24.60
N PRO A 27 -3.35 0.94 23.72
CA PRO A 27 -2.38 1.88 23.18
C PRO A 27 -2.36 1.75 21.65
N ARG A 28 -3.20 2.55 20.97
CA ARG A 28 -3.13 2.87 19.52
C ARG A 28 -4.19 3.87 19.07
N ALA A 29 -5.35 3.93 19.75
CA ALA A 29 -6.44 4.83 19.39
C ALA A 29 -6.28 6.24 19.98
N ARG A 30 -5.85 6.37 21.25
CA ARG A 30 -5.55 7.68 21.89
C ARG A 30 -4.48 8.47 21.16
N ASP A 31 -3.40 7.83 20.72
CA ASP A 31 -2.31 8.50 20.00
C ASP A 31 -2.77 9.20 18.70
N ASN A 32 -3.77 8.61 18.02
CA ASN A 32 -4.36 9.19 16.81
C ASN A 32 -5.25 10.40 17.12
N TRP A 33 -5.97 10.39 18.24
CA TRP A 33 -6.81 11.51 18.66
C TRP A 33 -5.97 12.65 19.22
N ASP A 34 -4.92 12.36 19.97
CA ASP A 34 -4.01 13.36 20.53
C ASP A 34 -3.17 14.03 19.43
N GLN A 35 -2.74 13.30 18.41
CA GLN A 35 -2.06 13.88 17.25
C GLN A 35 -3.00 14.63 16.32
N ALA A 36 -4.22 14.14 16.08
CA ALA A 36 -5.23 14.85 15.30
C ALA A 36 -5.70 16.13 16.01
N TYR A 37 -5.84 16.10 17.34
CA TYR A 37 -6.07 17.28 18.16
C TYR A 37 -4.87 18.22 18.10
N ALA A 38 -3.63 17.73 18.26
CA ALA A 38 -2.42 18.55 18.19
C ALA A 38 -2.28 19.27 16.84
N ASN A 39 -2.52 18.57 15.72
CA ASN A 39 -2.42 19.12 14.37
C ASN A 39 -3.62 20.02 14.03
N ALA A 40 -4.81 19.72 14.55
CA ALA A 40 -5.96 20.62 14.48
C ALA A 40 -5.73 21.88 15.33
N THR A 41 -5.08 21.80 16.49
CA THR A 41 -4.66 22.96 17.28
C THR A 41 -3.55 23.74 16.60
N LEU A 42 -2.59 23.11 15.90
CA LEU A 42 -1.57 23.83 15.15
C LEU A 42 -2.14 24.55 13.92
N ARG A 43 -3.06 23.91 13.19
CA ARG A 43 -3.83 24.57 12.11
C ARG A 43 -4.72 25.68 12.64
N LYS A 44 -5.44 25.46 13.76
CA LYS A 44 -6.28 26.48 14.40
C LYS A 44 -5.46 27.63 15.01
N ARG A 45 -4.30 27.37 15.62
CA ARG A 45 -3.37 28.38 16.16
C ARG A 45 -2.67 29.16 15.04
N SER A 46 -2.31 28.50 13.94
CA SER A 46 -1.83 29.15 12.73
C SER A 46 -2.90 30.02 12.07
N ALA A 47 -4.17 29.57 12.04
CA ALA A 47 -5.30 30.35 11.50
C ALA A 47 -5.74 31.49 12.43
N ARG A 48 -5.45 31.40 13.73
CA ARG A 48 -5.78 32.39 14.78
C ARG A 48 -4.62 33.36 15.06
N GLY A 49 -3.53 33.29 14.30
CA GLY A 49 -2.37 34.20 14.43
C GLY A 49 -1.46 33.91 15.63
N GLU A 50 -1.80 32.95 16.50
CA GLU A 50 -1.03 32.50 17.66
C GLU A 50 0.11 31.55 17.24
N ILE A 51 0.93 31.99 16.27
CA ILE A 51 2.24 31.38 16.07
C ILE A 51 3.13 32.01 17.13
N ASP A 52 3.40 31.24 18.17
CA ASP A 52 4.34 31.49 19.26
C ASP A 52 5.48 32.42 18.80
N GLU A 53 5.70 33.53 19.51
CA GLU A 53 6.62 34.62 19.12
C GLU A 53 8.08 34.16 18.90
N LYS A 54 8.38 32.91 19.27
CA LYS A 54 9.68 32.23 19.15
C LYS A 54 9.92 31.52 17.81
N VAL A 55 9.02 31.56 16.83
CA VAL A 55 9.23 30.86 15.53
C VAL A 55 10.07 31.72 14.57
N PRO A 56 11.21 31.21 14.02
CA PRO A 56 12.05 31.97 13.09
C PRO A 56 11.28 32.52 11.87
N PRO A 57 11.64 33.71 11.34
CA PRO A 57 10.89 34.39 10.29
C PRO A 57 10.80 33.57 8.99
N LEU A 58 11.88 32.86 8.63
CA LEU A 58 11.90 31.96 7.48
C LEU A 58 10.88 30.82 7.62
N ARG A 59 10.77 30.23 8.82
CA ARG A 59 9.83 29.15 9.11
C ARG A 59 8.39 29.65 9.09
N ARG A 60 8.12 30.85 9.60
CA ARG A 60 6.78 31.45 9.55
C ARG A 60 6.31 31.66 8.11
N ARG A 61 7.19 32.16 7.24
CA ARG A 61 6.92 32.27 5.79
C ARG A 61 6.71 30.91 5.13
N ALA A 62 7.55 29.92 5.44
CA ALA A 62 7.40 28.56 4.90
C ALA A 62 6.07 27.92 5.29
N ILE A 63 5.61 28.09 6.54
CA ILE A 63 4.29 27.61 6.99
C ILE A 63 3.15 28.30 6.21
N ALA A 64 3.24 29.62 6.03
CA ALA A 64 2.23 30.37 5.27
C ALA A 64 2.16 29.92 3.80
N VAL A 65 3.31 29.68 3.16
CA VAL A 65 3.38 29.20 1.77
C VAL A 65 2.90 27.75 1.68
N ALA A 66 3.41 26.85 2.52
CA ALA A 66 3.05 25.43 2.49
C ALA A 66 1.58 25.16 2.85
N GLY A 67 0.94 26.06 3.61
CA GLY A 67 -0.48 25.99 3.95
C GLY A 67 -1.41 26.62 2.90
N SER A 68 -0.88 27.24 1.84
CA SER A 68 -1.66 27.93 0.82
C SER A 68 -2.30 26.95 -0.18
N ARG A 69 -3.61 27.10 -0.42
CA ARG A 69 -4.30 26.35 -1.49
C ARG A 69 -3.71 26.60 -2.87
N HIS A 70 -3.23 27.82 -3.12
CA HIS A 70 -2.61 28.16 -4.40
C HIS A 70 -1.29 27.41 -4.59
N PHE A 71 -0.52 27.23 -3.52
CA PHE A 71 0.71 26.45 -3.57
C PHE A 71 0.42 24.99 -3.93
N ASP A 72 -0.58 24.37 -3.30
CA ASP A 72 -0.99 23.00 -3.62
C ASP A 72 -1.50 22.86 -5.07
N LEU A 73 -2.26 23.83 -5.59
CA LEU A 73 -2.72 23.85 -6.98
C LEU A 73 -1.56 23.98 -7.97
N VAL A 74 -0.57 24.83 -7.68
CA VAL A 74 0.63 24.96 -8.53
C VAL A 74 1.43 23.67 -8.54
N VAL A 75 1.64 23.05 -7.37
CA VAL A 75 2.35 21.75 -7.31
C VAL A 75 1.60 20.68 -8.09
N LEU A 76 0.27 20.62 -7.96
CA LEU A 76 -0.56 19.69 -8.73
C LEU A 76 -0.43 19.93 -10.24
N ALA A 77 -0.50 21.19 -10.69
CA ALA A 77 -0.31 21.54 -12.09
C ALA A 77 1.09 21.11 -12.60
N CYS A 78 2.14 21.31 -11.80
CA CYS A 78 3.49 20.86 -12.14
C CYS A 78 3.60 19.33 -12.22
N VAL A 79 2.92 18.57 -11.35
CA VAL A 79 2.89 17.09 -11.45
C VAL A 79 2.21 16.64 -12.73
N LEU A 80 1.08 17.25 -13.09
CA LEU A 80 0.36 16.93 -14.33
C LEU A 80 1.20 17.28 -15.56
N LEU A 81 1.81 18.46 -15.58
CA LEU A 81 2.68 18.89 -16.68
C LEU A 81 3.92 17.98 -16.80
N ASN A 82 4.52 17.58 -15.68
CA ASN A 82 5.63 16.62 -15.68
C ASN A 82 5.22 15.26 -16.25
N THR A 83 3.99 14.80 -15.95
CA THR A 83 3.45 13.56 -16.49
C THR A 83 3.26 13.64 -18.02
N LEU A 84 2.71 14.75 -18.51
CA LEU A 84 2.56 14.99 -19.94
C LEU A 84 3.93 15.08 -20.65
N LEU A 85 4.91 15.71 -20.01
CA LEU A 85 6.28 15.75 -20.53
C LEU A 85 6.86 14.34 -20.69
N ILE A 86 6.76 13.50 -19.65
CA ILE A 86 7.26 12.11 -19.70
C ILE A 86 6.57 11.34 -20.83
N ALA A 87 5.26 11.49 -21.00
CA ALA A 87 4.53 10.85 -22.10
C ALA A 87 5.04 11.33 -23.47
N SER A 88 5.21 12.64 -23.66
CA SER A 88 5.73 13.20 -24.92
C SER A 88 7.16 12.77 -25.23
N GLN A 89 8.02 12.64 -24.21
CA GLN A 89 9.38 12.15 -24.35
C GLN A 89 9.39 10.69 -24.81
N VAL A 90 8.57 9.83 -24.19
CA VAL A 90 8.47 8.42 -24.56
C VAL A 90 7.99 8.26 -26.00
N GLU A 91 6.99 9.03 -26.41
CA GLU A 91 6.48 9.01 -27.79
C GLU A 91 7.54 9.49 -28.79
N TYR A 92 8.24 10.59 -28.46
CA TYR A 92 9.31 11.13 -29.31
C TYR A 92 10.45 10.13 -29.49
N GLU A 93 10.99 9.58 -28.39
CA GLU A 93 12.07 8.59 -28.41
C GLU A 93 11.66 7.32 -29.18
N ALA A 94 10.39 6.91 -29.09
CA ALA A 94 9.87 5.77 -29.85
C ALA A 94 9.78 6.07 -31.36
N ALA A 95 9.35 7.27 -31.74
CA ALA A 95 9.14 7.66 -33.13
C ALA A 95 10.45 7.99 -33.86
N THR A 96 11.37 8.73 -33.22
CA THR A 96 12.60 9.21 -33.86
C THR A 96 13.81 8.32 -33.58
N ARG A 97 13.73 7.44 -32.56
CA ARG A 97 14.88 6.71 -31.99
C ARG A 97 16.02 7.62 -31.55
N ASP A 98 15.71 8.89 -31.29
CA ASP A 98 16.66 9.92 -30.89
C ASP A 98 16.19 10.61 -29.61
N SER A 99 17.14 11.09 -28.82
CA SER A 99 16.88 11.81 -27.58
C SER A 99 17.14 13.30 -27.79
N ASN A 100 16.13 14.13 -27.54
CA ASN A 100 16.28 15.59 -27.61
C ASN A 100 16.71 16.16 -26.26
N ASP A 101 17.81 16.91 -26.24
CA ASP A 101 18.39 17.55 -25.04
C ASP A 101 17.39 18.45 -24.29
N ILE A 102 16.39 19.00 -24.99
CA ILE A 102 15.33 19.81 -24.38
C ILE A 102 14.60 19.04 -23.28
N PHE A 103 14.33 17.73 -23.48
CA PHE A 103 13.66 16.91 -22.48
C PHE A 103 14.49 16.74 -21.21
N MET A 104 15.82 16.67 -21.34
CA MET A 104 16.73 16.59 -20.19
C MET A 104 16.69 17.88 -19.37
N HIS A 105 16.74 19.04 -20.02
CA HIS A 105 16.65 20.34 -19.34
C HIS A 105 15.31 20.54 -18.63
N LEU A 106 14.21 20.15 -19.28
CA LEU A 106 12.88 20.23 -18.68
C LEU A 106 12.74 19.26 -17.49
N GLU A 107 13.27 18.03 -17.60
CA GLU A 107 13.30 17.08 -16.50
C GLU A 107 14.06 17.64 -15.29
N PHE A 108 15.26 18.21 -15.51
CA PHE A 108 16.02 18.85 -14.45
C PHE A 108 15.23 19.99 -13.79
N GLY A 109 14.53 20.81 -14.59
CA GLY A 109 13.66 21.88 -14.08
C GLY A 109 12.56 21.36 -13.14
N PHE A 110 11.88 20.26 -13.50
CA PHE A 110 10.88 19.65 -12.63
C PHE A 110 11.48 19.05 -11.35
N VAL A 111 12.63 18.39 -11.44
CA VAL A 111 13.31 17.85 -10.25
C VAL A 111 13.73 18.97 -9.30
N ALA A 112 14.26 20.08 -9.83
CA ALA A 112 14.58 21.26 -9.04
C ALA A 112 13.33 21.84 -8.36
N PHE A 113 12.22 21.98 -9.09
CA PHE A 113 10.94 22.46 -8.55
C PHE A 113 10.43 21.59 -7.39
N PHE A 114 10.38 20.26 -7.56
CA PHE A 114 9.93 19.35 -6.50
C PHE A 114 10.90 19.29 -5.32
N THR A 115 12.19 19.50 -5.56
CA THR A 115 13.18 19.62 -4.49
C THR A 115 12.92 20.87 -3.65
N ILE A 116 12.66 22.02 -4.29
CA ILE A 116 12.30 23.26 -3.60
C ILE A 116 10.99 23.10 -2.81
N GLU A 117 9.97 22.49 -3.41
CA GLU A 117 8.72 22.17 -2.72
C GLU A 117 8.96 21.37 -1.44
N GLN A 118 9.74 20.29 -1.54
CA GLN A 118 10.06 19.45 -0.37
C GLN A 118 10.89 20.18 0.68
N ILE A 119 11.81 21.06 0.29
CA ILE A 119 12.58 21.90 1.23
C ILE A 119 11.63 22.86 1.96
N ILE A 120 10.71 23.53 1.26
CA ILE A 120 9.72 24.44 1.88
C ILE A 120 8.89 23.69 2.93
N ARG A 121 8.37 22.50 2.58
CA ARG A 121 7.59 21.68 3.51
C ARG A 121 8.42 21.17 4.68
N PHE A 122 9.67 20.78 4.45
CA PHE A 122 10.57 20.37 5.51
C PHE A 122 10.91 21.53 6.46
N ILE A 123 11.11 22.75 5.97
CA ILE A 123 11.32 23.93 6.83
C ILE A 123 10.07 24.25 7.65
N ALA A 124 8.88 24.17 7.03
CA ALA A 124 7.61 24.45 7.69
C ALA A 124 7.33 23.48 8.86
N PHE A 125 7.38 22.17 8.57
CA PHE A 125 6.90 21.11 9.45
C PHE A 125 8.03 20.32 10.14
N ARG A 126 9.29 20.44 9.70
CA ARG A 126 10.46 19.74 10.23
C ARG A 126 10.22 18.23 10.30
N TRP A 127 10.70 17.57 11.35
CA TRP A 127 10.48 16.14 11.60
C TRP A 127 9.01 15.78 11.83
N VAL A 128 8.14 16.74 12.20
CA VAL A 128 6.70 16.51 12.36
C VAL A 128 6.03 16.18 11.02
N LEU A 129 6.61 16.60 9.89
CA LEU A 129 6.18 16.19 8.53
C LEU A 129 6.09 14.67 8.38
N TYR A 130 7.06 13.99 8.98
CA TYR A 130 7.14 12.55 9.04
C TYR A 130 6.65 12.05 10.38
N SER A 131 5.61 12.64 10.98
CA SER A 131 4.92 12.07 12.14
C SER A 131 3.41 12.30 12.08
N ASP A 132 2.95 13.03 11.06
CA ASP A 132 1.54 13.36 10.82
C ASP A 132 0.80 12.22 10.09
N ARG A 133 -0.52 12.33 9.99
CA ARG A 133 -1.42 11.45 9.22
C ARG A 133 -0.97 11.28 7.76
N ASP A 134 -0.34 12.30 7.19
CA ASP A 134 0.17 12.30 5.82
C ASP A 134 1.64 11.83 5.70
N ARG A 135 2.23 11.28 6.78
CA ARG A 135 3.62 10.77 6.83
C ARG A 135 3.98 9.87 5.65
N TYR A 136 3.12 8.93 5.29
CA TYR A 136 3.40 7.99 4.20
C TYR A 136 3.50 8.69 2.83
N TRP A 137 2.63 9.67 2.58
CA TRP A 137 2.65 10.47 1.36
C TRP A 137 3.87 11.39 1.30
N ASN A 138 4.23 12.00 2.42
CA ASN A 138 5.42 12.85 2.50
C ASN A 138 6.71 12.03 2.32
N MET A 139 6.76 10.81 2.87
CA MET A 139 7.89 9.89 2.69
C MET A 139 7.98 9.39 1.24
N PHE A 140 6.85 9.08 0.62
CA PHE A 140 6.78 8.72 -0.80
C PHE A 140 7.27 9.86 -1.70
N ASP A 141 6.84 11.09 -1.44
CA ASP A 141 7.28 12.27 -2.18
C ASP A 141 8.79 12.50 -2.06
N SER A 142 9.35 12.35 -0.85
CA SER A 142 10.80 12.44 -0.61
C SER A 142 11.57 11.32 -1.31
N PHE A 143 11.05 10.09 -1.28
CA PHE A 143 11.64 8.95 -1.99
C PHE A 143 11.73 9.21 -3.50
N ILE A 144 10.65 9.71 -4.11
CA ILE A 144 10.64 10.05 -5.53
C ILE A 144 11.66 11.14 -5.87
N VAL A 145 11.77 12.20 -5.05
CA VAL A 145 12.76 13.27 -5.29
C VAL A 145 14.17 12.71 -5.19
N PHE A 146 14.45 11.87 -4.19
CA PHE A 146 15.75 11.20 -4.05
C PHE A 146 16.11 10.37 -5.28
N PHE A 147 15.21 9.48 -5.74
CA PHE A 147 15.46 8.68 -6.94
C PHE A 147 15.58 9.49 -8.22
N SER A 148 14.93 10.66 -8.28
CA SER A 148 15.07 11.59 -9.40
C SER A 148 16.46 12.20 -9.47
N TRP A 149 17.06 12.53 -8.32
CA TRP A 149 18.46 12.95 -8.27
C TRP A 149 19.42 11.82 -8.62
N VAL A 150 19.19 10.61 -8.10
CA VAL A 150 19.99 9.42 -8.47
C VAL A 150 19.96 9.19 -9.99
N GLU A 151 18.80 9.32 -10.63
CA GLU A 151 18.67 9.20 -12.08
C GLU A 151 19.50 10.24 -12.84
N ILE A 152 19.42 11.52 -12.44
CA ILE A 152 20.20 12.60 -13.05
C ILE A 152 21.70 12.39 -12.84
N THR A 153 22.13 12.06 -11.62
CA THR A 153 23.54 11.79 -11.32
C THR A 153 24.05 10.65 -12.18
N ILE A 154 23.29 9.57 -12.32
CA ILE A 154 23.61 8.47 -13.22
C ILE A 154 23.77 9.01 -14.65
N LYS A 155 22.76 9.68 -15.23
CA LYS A 155 22.83 10.23 -16.60
C LYS A 155 24.07 11.09 -16.85
N LEU A 156 24.48 11.90 -15.87
CA LEU A 156 25.66 12.78 -15.97
C LEU A 156 27.00 12.03 -15.75
N SER A 157 27.00 10.96 -14.96
CA SER A 157 28.21 10.18 -14.65
C SER A 157 28.60 9.23 -15.79
N TRP A 158 27.62 8.81 -16.59
CA TRP A 158 27.84 7.90 -17.71
C TRP A 158 28.37 8.66 -18.92
N THR A 159 29.68 8.56 -19.11
CA THR A 159 30.36 8.99 -20.34
C THR A 159 30.19 7.91 -21.42
N GLU A 160 29.93 8.31 -22.67
CA GLU A 160 29.86 7.38 -23.81
C GLU A 160 31.15 6.54 -23.89
N GLY A 161 31.04 5.22 -23.73
CA GLY A 161 32.16 4.28 -23.88
C GLY A 161 32.35 3.26 -22.75
N GLN A 162 31.71 3.40 -21.59
CA GLN A 162 31.72 2.34 -20.57
C GLN A 162 30.58 1.34 -20.82
N ASN A 163 30.92 0.06 -21.02
CA ASN A 163 29.96 -1.02 -20.99
C ASN A 163 29.70 -1.43 -19.53
N PRO A 164 28.52 -1.13 -18.93
CA PRO A 164 28.22 -1.60 -17.60
C PRO A 164 28.21 -3.13 -17.57
N SER A 165 28.69 -3.71 -16.47
CA SER A 165 28.43 -5.12 -16.19
C SER A 165 26.92 -5.40 -16.19
N ALA A 166 26.50 -6.61 -16.55
CA ALA A 166 25.08 -6.96 -16.65
C ALA A 166 24.27 -6.67 -15.37
N ALA A 167 24.92 -6.73 -14.20
CA ALA A 167 24.31 -6.36 -12.91
C ALA A 167 24.11 -4.84 -12.79
N VAL A 168 25.11 -4.04 -13.15
CA VAL A 168 25.02 -2.57 -13.16
C VAL A 168 23.99 -2.12 -14.18
N GLY A 169 23.97 -2.70 -15.38
CA GLY A 169 22.96 -2.41 -16.41
C GLY A 169 21.52 -2.65 -15.97
N LYS A 170 21.28 -3.64 -15.09
CA LYS A 170 19.96 -3.86 -14.47
C LYS A 170 19.63 -2.78 -13.44
N LEU A 171 20.60 -2.39 -12.60
CA LEU A 171 20.41 -1.33 -11.62
C LEU A 171 20.11 0.04 -12.26
N LEU A 172 20.68 0.32 -13.43
CA LEU A 172 20.42 1.54 -14.20
C LEU A 172 18.96 1.65 -14.70
N LYS A 173 18.20 0.55 -14.68
CA LYS A 173 16.77 0.54 -15.04
C LYS A 173 15.87 0.93 -13.87
N LEU A 174 16.30 0.77 -12.63
CA LEU A 174 15.49 1.06 -11.44
C LEU A 174 15.04 2.53 -11.35
N PRO A 175 15.92 3.54 -11.57
CA PRO A 175 15.50 4.94 -11.56
C PRO A 175 14.47 5.27 -12.66
N ARG A 176 14.55 4.59 -13.81
CA ARG A 176 13.57 4.74 -14.92
C ARG A 176 12.16 4.27 -14.54
N VAL A 177 12.04 3.39 -13.56
CA VAL A 177 10.73 3.00 -12.99
C VAL A 177 10.27 4.04 -11.98
N ALA A 178 11.19 4.60 -11.18
CA ALA A 178 10.87 5.63 -10.20
C ALA A 178 10.29 6.92 -10.82
N ARG A 179 10.71 7.31 -12.03
CA ARG A 179 10.08 8.43 -12.76
C ARG A 179 8.59 8.19 -13.06
N MET A 180 8.17 6.95 -13.26
CA MET A 180 6.75 6.61 -13.50
C MET A 180 5.90 6.75 -12.23
N LEU A 181 6.52 6.54 -11.06
CA LEU A 181 5.85 6.72 -9.77
C LEU A 181 5.50 8.20 -9.48
N ARG A 182 6.08 9.16 -10.20
CA ARG A 182 5.75 10.59 -10.08
C ARG A 182 4.26 10.85 -10.35
N VAL A 183 3.63 10.09 -11.25
CA VAL A 183 2.19 10.19 -11.55
C VAL A 183 1.35 9.90 -10.31
N CYS A 184 1.79 8.97 -9.47
CA CYS A 184 1.09 8.62 -8.23
C CYS A 184 1.07 9.76 -7.22
N ARG A 185 1.92 10.79 -7.35
CA ARG A 185 1.86 12.00 -6.49
C ARG A 185 0.50 12.70 -6.64
N THR A 186 -0.13 12.63 -7.81
CA THR A 186 -1.49 13.18 -8.04
C THR A 186 -2.52 12.58 -7.08
N ALA A 187 -2.36 11.31 -6.70
CA ALA A 187 -3.28 10.61 -5.81
C ALA A 187 -3.34 11.25 -4.41
N ARG A 188 -2.28 11.91 -3.95
CA ARG A 188 -2.30 12.59 -2.65
C ARG A 188 -3.15 13.87 -2.68
N PHE A 189 -3.27 14.52 -3.83
CA PHE A 189 -4.05 15.77 -3.98
C PHE A 189 -5.54 15.49 -4.17
N LEU A 190 -5.88 14.34 -4.74
CA LEU A 190 -7.26 13.92 -4.96
C LEU A 190 -7.76 13.15 -3.73
N SER A 191 -8.61 13.80 -2.93
CA SER A 191 -9.18 13.23 -1.70
C SER A 191 -9.82 11.86 -1.92
N SER A 192 -10.57 11.69 -3.00
CA SER A 192 -11.20 10.41 -3.38
C SER A 192 -10.15 9.33 -3.67
N LEU A 193 -9.10 9.64 -4.44
CA LEU A 193 -8.02 8.67 -4.74
C LEU A 193 -7.24 8.31 -3.48
N ARG A 194 -6.94 9.29 -2.61
CA ARG A 194 -6.26 9.04 -1.33
C ARG A 194 -7.03 8.03 -0.49
N VAL A 195 -8.35 8.19 -0.38
CA VAL A 195 -9.22 7.26 0.36
C VAL A 195 -9.18 5.88 -0.30
N MET A 196 -9.32 5.78 -1.62
CA MET A 196 -9.27 4.50 -2.34
C MET A 196 -7.93 3.77 -2.12
N VAL A 197 -6.80 4.48 -2.22
CA VAL A 197 -5.48 3.89 -1.96
C VAL A 197 -5.36 3.38 -0.52
N VAL A 198 -5.85 4.13 0.46
CA VAL A 198 -5.85 3.67 1.86
C VAL A 198 -6.72 2.41 2.04
N LEU A 199 -7.87 2.33 1.36
CA LEU A 199 -8.72 1.13 1.39
C LEU A 199 -8.02 -0.08 0.78
N ILE A 200 -7.36 0.09 -0.37
CA ILE A 200 -6.55 -0.96 -1.00
C ILE A 200 -5.42 -1.41 -0.06
N MET A 201 -4.66 -0.47 0.51
CA MET A 201 -3.56 -0.80 1.42
C MET A 201 -4.03 -1.55 2.67
N ARG A 202 -5.25 -1.26 3.15
CA ARG A 202 -5.86 -2.00 4.27
C ARG A 202 -6.24 -3.42 3.88
N SER A 203 -6.81 -3.63 2.70
CA SER A 203 -7.19 -4.97 2.21
C SER A 203 -5.98 -5.84 1.85
N LEU A 204 -4.87 -5.24 1.42
CA LEU A 204 -3.63 -5.96 1.11
C LEU A 204 -3.11 -6.83 2.26
N LYS A 205 -3.30 -6.40 3.53
CA LYS A 205 -2.86 -7.21 4.68
C LYS A 205 -3.64 -8.52 4.80
N SER A 206 -4.96 -8.48 4.60
CA SER A 206 -5.79 -9.68 4.61
C SER A 206 -5.46 -10.56 3.40
N LEU A 207 -5.35 -9.91 2.23
CA LEU A 207 -4.99 -10.59 0.98
C LEU A 207 -3.62 -11.26 1.03
N PHE A 208 -2.63 -10.68 1.72
CA PHE A 208 -1.28 -11.24 1.81
C PHE A 208 -1.28 -12.65 2.38
N TRP A 209 -1.99 -12.89 3.49
CA TRP A 209 -2.03 -14.21 4.13
C TRP A 209 -2.75 -15.24 3.25
N VAL A 210 -3.83 -14.81 2.62
CA VAL A 210 -4.56 -15.62 1.64
C VAL A 210 -3.65 -16.02 0.48
N MET A 211 -2.93 -15.06 -0.10
CA MET A 211 -1.98 -15.29 -1.18
C MET A 211 -0.82 -16.19 -0.74
N ALA A 212 -0.36 -16.09 0.51
CA ALA A 212 0.68 -16.96 1.07
C ALA A 212 0.21 -18.42 1.19
N VAL A 213 -1.04 -18.66 1.59
CA VAL A 213 -1.64 -20.00 1.60
C VAL A 213 -1.78 -20.54 0.19
N LEU A 214 -2.31 -19.75 -0.74
CA LEU A 214 -2.45 -20.13 -2.14
C LEU A 214 -1.09 -20.47 -2.77
N PHE A 215 -0.07 -19.65 -2.52
CA PHE A 215 1.29 -19.88 -2.98
C PHE A 215 1.90 -21.15 -2.39
N SER A 216 1.61 -21.45 -1.13
CA SER A 216 2.09 -22.68 -0.46
C SER A 216 1.47 -23.94 -1.10
N ILE A 217 0.18 -23.89 -1.47
CA ILE A 217 -0.50 -24.99 -2.17
C ILE A 217 0.05 -25.15 -3.58
N LEU A 218 0.21 -24.04 -4.32
CA LEU A 218 0.88 -24.02 -5.62
C LEU A 218 2.28 -24.66 -5.54
N PHE A 219 3.06 -24.31 -4.53
CA PHE A 219 4.41 -24.84 -4.33
C PHE A 219 4.42 -26.34 -4.08
N VAL A 220 3.57 -26.85 -3.18
CA VAL A 220 3.49 -28.29 -2.87
C VAL A 220 3.04 -29.09 -4.08
N VAL A 221 1.98 -28.66 -4.77
CA VAL A 221 1.49 -29.35 -5.99
C VAL A 221 2.55 -29.32 -7.08
N SER A 222 3.25 -28.20 -7.24
CA SER A 222 4.33 -28.10 -8.22
C SER A 222 5.49 -29.04 -7.92
N LEU A 223 5.86 -29.21 -6.65
CA LEU A 223 6.88 -30.19 -6.26
C LEU A 223 6.49 -31.61 -6.66
N VAL A 224 5.26 -32.02 -6.35
CA VAL A 224 4.76 -33.38 -6.68
C VAL A 224 4.81 -33.62 -8.19
N LEU A 225 4.31 -32.67 -8.99
CA LEU A 225 4.29 -32.81 -10.46
C LEU A 225 5.69 -32.77 -11.08
N THR A 226 6.56 -31.84 -10.64
CA THR A 226 7.94 -31.79 -11.13
C THR A 226 8.69 -33.08 -10.79
N GLN A 227 8.46 -33.66 -9.61
CA GLN A 227 9.04 -34.96 -9.23
C GLN A 227 8.53 -36.08 -10.13
N GLY A 228 7.20 -36.22 -10.30
CA GLY A 228 6.62 -37.25 -11.18
C GLY A 228 7.11 -37.14 -12.62
N VAL A 229 7.20 -35.93 -13.18
CA VAL A 229 7.75 -35.69 -14.51
C VAL A 229 9.23 -36.03 -14.60
N THR A 230 10.02 -35.70 -13.57
CA THR A 230 11.44 -36.05 -13.51
C THR A 230 11.62 -37.56 -13.49
N ASP A 231 10.83 -38.27 -12.68
CA ASP A 231 10.88 -39.74 -12.58
C ASP A 231 10.48 -40.39 -13.93
N TYR A 232 9.47 -39.86 -14.62
CA TYR A 232 9.08 -40.32 -15.96
C TYR A 232 10.19 -40.14 -17.01
N ILE A 233 10.83 -38.95 -17.05
CA ILE A 233 11.93 -38.65 -17.98
C ILE A 233 13.13 -39.56 -17.70
N VAL A 234 13.45 -39.81 -16.43
CA VAL A 234 14.57 -40.70 -16.05
C VAL A 234 14.25 -42.16 -16.40
N ALA A 235 13.00 -42.60 -16.24
CA ALA A 235 12.56 -43.95 -16.58
C ALA A 235 12.50 -44.20 -18.10
N THR A 236 12.31 -43.14 -18.90
CA THR A 236 12.13 -43.21 -20.36
C THR A 236 13.21 -42.41 -21.09
N PRO A 237 14.49 -42.80 -21.02
CA PRO A 237 15.56 -42.06 -21.68
C PRO A 237 15.38 -42.07 -23.21
N ALA A 238 15.41 -40.87 -23.81
CA ALA A 238 15.20 -40.67 -25.24
C ALA A 238 16.17 -41.52 -26.10
N LYS A 239 15.63 -42.45 -26.90
CA LYS A 239 16.44 -43.33 -27.77
C LYS A 239 16.90 -42.65 -29.06
N SER A 240 16.28 -41.53 -29.46
CA SER A 240 16.65 -40.76 -30.66
C SER A 240 16.01 -39.36 -30.63
N GLY A 241 16.61 -38.43 -29.89
CA GLY A 241 16.10 -37.07 -29.72
C GLY A 241 14.84 -36.98 -28.84
N THR A 242 14.65 -35.84 -28.18
CA THR A 242 13.46 -35.54 -27.38
C THR A 242 12.26 -35.35 -28.31
N SER A 243 11.17 -36.08 -28.07
CA SER A 243 9.94 -35.90 -28.85
C SER A 243 9.34 -34.50 -28.61
N VAL A 244 8.52 -33.99 -29.53
CA VAL A 244 7.86 -32.67 -29.38
C VAL A 244 7.02 -32.63 -28.09
N GLU A 245 6.30 -33.71 -27.80
CA GLU A 245 5.47 -33.85 -26.59
C GLU A 245 6.32 -33.85 -25.31
N GLU A 246 7.43 -34.58 -25.30
CA GLU A 246 8.38 -34.59 -24.17
C GLU A 246 9.01 -33.21 -23.93
N GLN A 247 9.32 -32.49 -25.01
CA GLN A 247 9.82 -31.12 -24.92
C GLN A 247 8.78 -30.17 -24.32
N GLU A 248 7.51 -30.31 -24.68
CA GLU A 248 6.40 -29.54 -24.08
C GLU A 248 6.20 -29.87 -22.59
N ILE A 249 6.31 -31.14 -22.21
CA ILE A 249 6.30 -31.58 -20.80
C ILE A 249 7.44 -30.88 -20.04
N ILE A 250 8.66 -30.86 -20.60
CA ILE A 250 9.82 -30.21 -19.97
C ILE A 250 9.63 -28.69 -19.85
N ASP A 251 9.06 -28.06 -20.87
CA ASP A 251 8.86 -26.61 -20.88
C ASP A 251 7.82 -26.14 -19.85
N CYS A 252 6.80 -26.96 -19.58
CA CYS A 252 5.77 -26.69 -18.57
C CYS A 252 6.14 -27.20 -17.18
N PHE A 253 6.70 -28.41 -17.07
CA PHE A 253 6.85 -29.14 -15.81
C PHE A 253 8.29 -29.52 -15.44
N GLY A 254 9.26 -29.28 -16.33
CA GLY A 254 10.66 -29.68 -16.15
C GLY A 254 11.43 -28.92 -15.07
N SER A 255 10.85 -27.89 -14.46
CA SER A 255 11.39 -27.28 -13.25
C SER A 255 10.27 -26.80 -12.34
N LEU A 256 10.59 -26.63 -11.05
CA LEU A 256 9.64 -26.15 -10.05
C LEU A 256 9.00 -24.81 -10.44
N PHE A 257 9.80 -23.82 -10.85
CA PHE A 257 9.28 -22.50 -11.24
C PHE A 257 8.42 -22.55 -12.50
N ARG A 258 8.77 -23.39 -13.47
CA ARG A 258 7.95 -23.59 -14.69
C ARG A 258 6.61 -24.22 -14.32
N THR A 259 6.63 -25.25 -13.48
CA THR A 259 5.41 -25.91 -12.99
C THR A 259 4.51 -24.94 -12.23
N MET A 260 5.08 -24.15 -11.32
CA MET A 260 4.34 -23.13 -10.59
C MET A 260 3.70 -22.10 -11.53
N PHE A 261 4.42 -21.71 -12.59
CA PHE A 261 3.91 -20.80 -13.60
C PHE A 261 2.78 -21.44 -14.42
N SER A 262 2.95 -22.69 -14.88
CA SER A 262 1.94 -23.44 -15.64
C SER A 262 0.66 -23.68 -14.82
N LEU A 263 0.78 -24.08 -13.56
CA LEU A 263 -0.37 -24.19 -12.66
C LEU A 263 -1.03 -22.83 -12.39
N GLY A 264 -0.24 -21.76 -12.33
CA GLY A 264 -0.73 -20.39 -12.26
C GLY A 264 -1.54 -20.00 -13.51
N GLN A 265 -1.06 -20.36 -14.70
CA GLN A 265 -1.80 -20.17 -15.96
C GLN A 265 -3.11 -20.96 -15.97
N ALA A 266 -3.08 -22.22 -15.54
CA ALA A 266 -4.26 -23.07 -15.42
C ALA A 266 -5.31 -22.48 -14.45
N MET A 267 -4.87 -22.01 -13.28
CA MET A 267 -5.72 -21.40 -12.25
C MET A 267 -6.33 -20.06 -12.69
N THR A 268 -5.60 -19.26 -13.47
CA THR A 268 -6.03 -17.92 -13.90
C THR A 268 -6.77 -17.91 -15.24
N GLY A 269 -6.90 -19.06 -15.90
CA GLY A 269 -7.53 -19.18 -17.22
C GLY A 269 -6.65 -18.70 -18.38
N GLY A 270 -5.33 -18.69 -18.21
CA GLY A 270 -4.39 -18.34 -19.27
C GLY A 270 -4.21 -19.45 -20.32
N ARG A 271 -4.08 -20.70 -19.87
CA ARG A 271 -4.09 -21.91 -20.70
C ARG A 271 -5.08 -22.89 -20.07
N ASP A 272 -5.84 -23.61 -20.89
CA ASP A 272 -6.85 -24.53 -20.39
C ASP A 272 -6.19 -25.65 -19.56
N TRP A 273 -6.75 -25.95 -18.40
CA TRP A 273 -6.19 -26.95 -17.50
C TRP A 273 -6.25 -28.37 -18.08
N GLY A 274 -7.21 -28.63 -18.97
CA GLY A 274 -7.34 -29.88 -19.70
C GLY A 274 -6.16 -30.15 -20.64
N GLU A 275 -5.56 -29.10 -21.22
CA GLU A 275 -4.35 -29.25 -22.04
C GLU A 275 -3.17 -29.77 -21.19
N TYR A 276 -3.05 -29.30 -19.94
CA TYR A 276 -2.01 -29.77 -19.03
C TYR A 276 -2.25 -31.21 -18.57
N THR A 277 -3.50 -31.62 -18.35
CA THR A 277 -3.80 -33.02 -18.01
C THR A 277 -3.50 -33.95 -19.18
N HIS A 278 -3.91 -33.59 -20.40
CA HIS A 278 -3.58 -34.36 -21.59
C HIS A 278 -2.06 -34.47 -21.83
N LEU A 279 -1.31 -33.41 -21.53
CA LEU A 279 0.15 -33.42 -21.63
C LEU A 279 0.82 -34.35 -20.60
N LEU A 280 0.18 -34.60 -19.46
CA LEU A 280 0.70 -35.46 -18.39
C LEU A 280 0.16 -36.90 -18.42
N GLU A 281 -0.73 -37.24 -19.36
CA GLU A 281 -1.25 -38.61 -19.54
C GLU A 281 -0.14 -39.68 -19.61
N PRO A 282 1.00 -39.46 -20.31
CA PRO A 282 2.09 -40.43 -20.34
C PRO A 282 2.84 -40.58 -19.00
N VAL A 283 2.79 -39.56 -18.13
CA VAL A 283 3.51 -39.52 -16.85
C VAL A 283 2.81 -40.38 -15.81
N GLY A 284 1.47 -40.35 -15.79
CA GLY A 284 0.66 -41.16 -14.92
C GLY A 284 -0.69 -40.51 -14.57
N TRP A 285 -1.67 -41.36 -14.26
CA TRP A 285 -3.01 -40.92 -13.84
C TRP A 285 -2.99 -40.09 -12.54
N ASP A 286 -1.99 -40.28 -11.70
CA ASP A 286 -1.77 -39.55 -10.45
C ASP A 286 -1.39 -38.09 -10.72
N ALA A 287 -0.65 -37.82 -11.80
CA ALA A 287 -0.32 -36.46 -12.23
C ALA A 287 -1.56 -35.71 -12.74
N GLU A 288 -2.38 -36.37 -13.57
CA GLU A 288 -3.68 -35.83 -14.02
C GLU A 288 -4.62 -35.53 -12.85
N ALA A 289 -4.78 -36.50 -11.95
CA ALA A 289 -5.64 -36.37 -10.78
C ALA A 289 -5.16 -35.22 -9.87
N THR A 290 -3.84 -35.05 -9.73
CA THR A 290 -3.24 -33.96 -8.96
C THR A 290 -3.60 -32.59 -9.53
N ILE A 291 -3.53 -32.40 -10.84
CA ILE A 291 -3.96 -31.15 -11.49
C ILE A 291 -5.46 -30.93 -11.31
N ALA A 292 -6.28 -31.96 -11.57
CA ALA A 292 -7.73 -31.84 -11.45
C ALA A 292 -8.17 -31.45 -10.03
N VAL A 293 -7.60 -32.09 -9.00
CA VAL A 293 -7.84 -31.75 -7.59
C VAL A 293 -7.36 -30.34 -7.26
N PHE A 294 -6.18 -29.94 -7.76
CA PHE A 294 -5.68 -28.59 -7.60
C PHE A 294 -6.60 -27.53 -8.21
N ILE A 295 -7.09 -27.74 -9.43
CA ILE A 295 -8.01 -26.82 -10.12
C ILE A 295 -9.36 -26.75 -9.40
N PHE A 296 -9.90 -27.90 -8.98
CA PHE A 296 -11.12 -27.92 -8.18
C PHE A 296 -10.93 -27.11 -6.89
N PHE A 297 -9.90 -27.42 -6.12
CA PHE A 297 -9.61 -26.74 -4.87
C PHE A 297 -9.37 -25.24 -5.04
N THR A 298 -8.57 -24.83 -6.04
CA THR A 298 -8.25 -23.42 -6.28
C THR A 298 -9.44 -22.64 -6.82
N SER A 299 -10.29 -23.25 -7.65
CA SER A 299 -11.53 -22.61 -8.12
C SER A 299 -12.46 -22.26 -6.95
N PHE A 300 -12.70 -23.20 -6.03
CA PHE A 300 -13.46 -22.93 -4.81
C PHE A 300 -12.74 -21.94 -3.88
N SER A 301 -11.42 -22.06 -3.75
CA SER A 301 -10.62 -21.15 -2.93
C SER A 301 -10.72 -19.71 -3.43
N VAL A 302 -10.56 -19.46 -4.73
CA VAL A 302 -10.67 -18.12 -5.31
C VAL A 302 -12.03 -17.50 -5.01
N VAL A 303 -13.13 -18.26 -5.17
CA VAL A 303 -14.48 -17.78 -4.82
C VAL A 303 -14.59 -17.46 -3.33
N ASN A 304 -14.05 -18.32 -2.46
CA ASN A 304 -14.05 -18.11 -1.01
C ASN A 304 -13.20 -16.90 -0.60
N ILE A 305 -12.08 -16.67 -1.28
CA ILE A 305 -11.18 -15.53 -1.07
C ILE A 305 -11.87 -14.23 -1.45
N VAL A 306 -12.46 -14.18 -2.64
CA VAL A 306 -13.19 -13.02 -3.14
C VAL A 306 -14.35 -12.69 -2.19
N THR A 307 -15.14 -13.71 -1.84
CA THR A 307 -16.25 -13.57 -0.89
C THR A 307 -15.75 -13.08 0.47
N GLY A 308 -14.66 -13.66 0.98
CA GLY A 308 -14.05 -13.26 2.25
C GLY A 308 -13.61 -11.80 2.27
N VAL A 309 -12.98 -11.31 1.20
CA VAL A 309 -12.57 -9.89 1.08
C VAL A 309 -13.79 -8.96 1.05
N PHE A 310 -14.86 -9.32 0.33
CA PHE A 310 -16.09 -8.52 0.32
C PHE A 310 -16.79 -8.52 1.68
N VAL A 311 -16.83 -9.66 2.37
CA VAL A 311 -17.40 -9.79 3.71
C VAL A 311 -16.58 -8.99 4.73
N ASP A 312 -15.25 -9.09 4.70
CA ASP A 312 -14.36 -8.29 5.55
C ASP A 312 -14.57 -6.79 5.30
N GLY A 313 -14.69 -6.38 4.03
CA GLY A 313 -14.99 -5.01 3.65
C GLY A 313 -16.33 -4.51 4.21
N ALA A 314 -17.38 -5.33 4.10
CA ALA A 314 -18.70 -5.02 4.65
C ALA A 314 -18.69 -4.94 6.19
N ILE A 315 -17.97 -5.85 6.85
CA ILE A 315 -17.80 -5.85 8.32
C ILE A 315 -17.06 -4.60 8.78
N GLU A 316 -15.98 -4.22 8.11
CA GLU A 316 -15.20 -3.04 8.45
C GLU A 316 -16.02 -1.75 8.26
N MET A 317 -16.79 -1.66 7.17
CA MET A 317 -17.73 -0.56 6.93
C MET A 317 -18.79 -0.47 8.04
N SER A 318 -19.38 -1.61 8.42
CA SER A 318 -20.35 -1.70 9.52
C SER A 318 -19.77 -1.26 10.87
N LYS A 319 -18.52 -1.62 11.17
CA LYS A 319 -17.82 -1.18 12.40
C LYS A 319 -17.61 0.33 12.40
N SER A 320 -17.14 0.89 11.29
CA SER A 320 -16.93 2.34 11.14
C SER A 320 -18.23 3.12 11.34
N ASP A 321 -19.33 2.65 10.74
CA ASP A 321 -20.64 3.28 10.89
C ASP A 321 -21.14 3.21 12.34
N ARG A 322 -20.97 2.06 13.00
CA ARG A 322 -21.34 1.90 14.41
C ARG A 322 -20.56 2.83 15.33
N LEU A 323 -19.24 2.95 15.15
CA LEU A 323 -18.41 3.87 15.92
C LEU A 323 -18.85 5.33 15.73
N THR A 324 -19.13 5.71 14.49
CA THR A 324 -19.62 7.06 14.15
C THR A 324 -20.97 7.36 14.81
N MET A 325 -21.87 6.37 14.88
CA MET A 325 -23.15 6.53 15.58
C MET A 325 -23.00 6.66 17.10
N VAL A 326 -22.11 5.88 17.72
CA VAL A 326 -21.84 5.97 19.16
C VAL A 326 -21.29 7.35 19.51
N GLU A 327 -20.36 7.87 18.71
CA GLU A 327 -19.79 9.22 18.91
C GLU A 327 -20.87 10.31 18.81
N LYS A 328 -21.77 10.21 17.82
CA LYS A 328 -22.90 11.14 17.68
C LYS A 328 -23.83 11.12 18.91
N LYS A 329 -24.17 9.93 19.42
CA LYS A 329 -25.01 9.78 20.61
C LYS A 329 -24.35 10.34 21.87
N ALA A 330 -23.05 10.10 22.04
CA ALA A 330 -22.29 10.64 23.18
C ALA A 330 -22.27 12.18 23.15
N ARG A 331 -22.07 12.80 21.98
CA ARG A 331 -22.16 14.26 21.82
C ARG A 331 -23.54 14.80 22.18
N GLN A 332 -24.61 14.18 21.67
CA GLN A 332 -25.96 14.59 22.01
C GLN A 332 -26.24 14.51 23.51
N SER A 333 -25.79 13.44 24.17
CA SER A 333 -25.95 13.31 25.62
C SER A 333 -25.25 14.43 26.40
N VAL A 334 -24.08 14.87 25.95
CA VAL A 334 -23.35 15.98 26.57
C VAL A 334 -24.04 17.33 26.31
N GLU A 335 -24.52 17.57 25.08
CA GLU A 335 -25.29 18.78 24.74
C GLU A 335 -26.59 18.87 25.56
N THR A 336 -27.34 17.77 25.67
CA THR A 336 -28.56 17.73 26.48
C THR A 336 -28.27 17.96 27.96
N ALA A 337 -27.19 17.38 28.50
CA ALA A 337 -26.78 17.64 29.88
C ALA A 337 -26.40 19.11 30.10
N GLY A 338 -25.73 19.75 29.14
CA GLY A 338 -25.40 21.17 29.18
C GLY A 338 -26.64 22.06 29.18
N GLN A 339 -27.60 21.80 28.29
CA GLN A 339 -28.88 22.53 28.22
C GLN A 339 -29.70 22.39 29.51
N LEU A 340 -29.73 21.20 30.11
CA LEU A 340 -30.38 20.99 31.40
C LEU A 340 -29.70 21.76 32.53
N LEU A 341 -28.36 21.84 32.52
CA LEU A 341 -27.61 22.61 33.50
C LEU A 341 -27.88 24.11 33.37
N GLU A 342 -27.95 24.63 32.13
CA GLU A 342 -28.32 26.04 31.88
C GLU A 342 -29.72 26.36 32.39
N LEU A 343 -30.71 25.50 32.09
CA LEU A 343 -32.08 25.66 32.60
C LEU A 343 -32.16 25.61 34.13
N LEU A 344 -31.33 24.78 34.78
CA LEU A 344 -31.27 24.71 36.25
C LEU A 344 -30.60 25.92 36.89
N ILE A 345 -29.74 26.65 36.16
CA ILE A 345 -29.13 27.88 36.64
C ILE A 345 -30.08 29.09 36.48
N GLU A 346 -31.01 29.03 35.52
CA GLU A 346 -32.01 30.07 35.28
C GLU A 346 -33.22 30.04 36.23
N ILE A 347 -33.44 28.93 36.95
CA ILE A 347 -34.47 28.77 38.00
C ILE A 347 -33.88 29.11 39.37
#